data_AF-A0AAN8XF23-F1
#
_entry.id   AF-A0AAN8XF23-F1
#
_cell.length_a   1.000
_cell.length_b   1.000
_cell.length_c   1.000
_cell.angle_alpha   90.00
_cell.angle_beta   90.00
_cell.angle_gamma   90.00
#
_symmetry.space_group_name_H-M   'P 1'
#
loop_
_entity.id
_entity.type
_entity.pdbx_description
1 polymer ?
#
loop_
_entity_poly.entity_id
_entity_poly.type
_entity_poly.pdbx_seq_one_letter_code
_entity_poly.pdbx_strand_id
1 'polypeptide(L)' 'NNGLTPMWRKTLTFTVLNPECAIIRFVVLDEDMFVEHNQIGQATYPVTCIREGYRSIPLKNAYSEEFEISSLLVHMKIKE' A
#
# COMPACT_ATOMS: atom_id res chain seq x y z
N ASN A 1 7.02 17.01 -3.13
CA ASN A 1 6.12 17.92 -2.39
C ASN A 1 4.68 17.86 -2.94
N ASN A 2 3.98 16.74 -2.72
CA ASN A 2 2.56 16.57 -3.05
C ASN A 2 1.98 15.43 -2.19
N GLY A 3 1.43 15.77 -1.02
CA GLY A 3 0.80 14.80 -0.11
C GLY A 3 -0.72 14.66 -0.27
N LEU A 4 -1.39 15.59 -0.96
CA LEU A 4 -2.85 15.61 -1.05
C LEU A 4 -3.39 14.72 -2.17
N THR A 5 -2.75 14.72 -3.34
CA THR A 5 -3.13 13.90 -4.51
C THR A 5 -1.90 13.39 -5.27
N PRO A 6 -0.99 12.63 -4.62
CA PRO A 6 0.14 12.04 -5.30
C PRO A 6 -0.30 11.03 -6.36
N MET A 7 0.44 10.98 -7.48
CA MET A 7 0.27 9.95 -8.52
C MET A 7 1.61 9.31 -8.82
N TRP A 8 1.73 8.00 -8.56
CA TRP A 8 2.97 7.25 -8.85
C TRP A 8 3.03 6.71 -10.27
N ARG A 9 1.89 6.32 -10.86
CA ARG A 9 1.81 5.66 -12.20
C ARG A 9 2.81 4.50 -12.37
N LYS A 10 3.05 3.73 -11.30
CA LYS A 10 3.92 2.55 -11.30
C LYS A 10 3.08 1.28 -11.17
N THR A 11 3.55 0.23 -11.82
CA THR A 11 3.03 -1.13 -11.68
C THR A 11 4.13 -2.00 -11.09
N LEU A 12 3.78 -2.76 -10.06
CA LEU A 12 4.64 -3.74 -9.43
C LEU A 12 4.09 -5.14 -9.72
N THR A 13 4.97 -6.12 -9.89
CA THR A 13 4.59 -7.51 -10.15
C THR A 13 5.40 -8.41 -9.25
N PHE A 14 4.72 -9.34 -8.58
CA PHE A 14 5.30 -10.25 -7.61
C PHE A 14 4.85 -11.67 -7.94
N THR A 15 5.74 -12.64 -7.81
CA THR A 15 5.41 -14.06 -7.85
C THR A 15 5.26 -14.56 -6.42
N VAL A 16 4.09 -15.09 -6.07
CA VAL A 16 3.79 -15.60 -4.72
C VAL A 16 3.56 -17.10 -4.82
N LEU A 17 4.51 -17.90 -4.30
CA LEU A 17 4.46 -19.37 -4.41
C LEU A 17 3.49 -20.01 -3.40
N ASN A 18 3.31 -19.41 -2.23
CA ASN A 18 2.39 -19.90 -1.20
C ASN A 18 1.52 -18.74 -0.68
N PRO A 19 0.39 -18.44 -1.36
CA PRO A 19 -0.50 -17.34 -1.00
C PRO A 19 -1.05 -17.42 0.44
N GLU A 20 -1.26 -18.63 0.96
CA GLU A 20 -1.79 -18.88 2.31
C GLU A 20 -0.82 -18.41 3.42
N CYS A 21 0.47 -18.32 3.12
CA CYS A 21 1.50 -17.84 4.04
C CYS A 21 2.04 -16.46 3.66
N ALA A 22 1.36 -15.73 2.76
CA ALA A 22 1.84 -14.46 2.24
C ALA A 22 0.93 -13.28 2.66
N ILE A 23 1.57 -12.15 2.94
CA ILE A 23 0.91 -10.86 3.18
C ILE A 23 1.42 -9.83 2.19
N ILE A 24 0.54 -8.91 1.80
CA ILE A 24 0.91 -7.69 1.07
C ILE A 24 0.89 -6.52 2.06
N ARG A 25 1.95 -5.71 2.04
CA ARG A 25 2.06 -4.50 2.85
C ARG A 25 2.30 -3.30 1.95
N PHE A 26 1.41 -2.33 2.05
CA PHE A 26 1.55 -1.01 1.45
C PHE A 26 2.19 -0.10 2.49
N VAL A 27 3.25 0.61 2.10
CA VAL A 27 3.93 1.59 2.94
C VAL A 27 4.12 2.85 2.12
N VAL A 28 3.65 3.98 2.64
CA VAL A 28 3.92 5.29 2.07
C VAL A 28 5.01 5.92 2.91
N LEU A 29 6.09 6.30 2.24
CA LEU A 29 7.26 6.95 2.84
C LEU A 29 7.32 8.38 2.33
N ASP A 30 7.68 9.30 3.22
CA ASP A 30 8.14 10.63 2.81
C ASP A 30 9.65 10.57 2.54
N GLU A 31 10.05 10.98 1.34
CA GLU A 31 11.46 11.09 0.96
C GLU A 31 11.95 12.49 1.33
N ASP A 32 12.37 12.65 2.59
CA ASP A 32 13.05 13.85 3.05
C ASP A 32 14.53 13.85 2.65
N MET A 33 15.12 15.05 2.54
CA MET A 33 16.54 15.25 2.18
C MET A 33 17.53 14.65 3.20
N PHE A 34 17.05 14.17 4.34
CA PHE A 34 17.84 13.54 5.39
C PHE A 34 17.36 12.09 5.58
N VAL A 35 18.14 11.16 5.04
CA VAL A 35 18.27 9.67 5.16
C VAL A 35 17.19 8.82 5.88
N GLU A 36 16.41 9.33 6.81
CA GLU A 36 15.33 8.58 7.46
C GLU A 36 14.03 8.71 6.66
N HIS A 37 13.71 7.67 5.89
CA HIS A 37 12.41 7.53 5.24
C HIS A 37 11.30 7.45 6.30
N ASN A 38 10.58 8.56 6.49
CA ASN A 38 9.50 8.63 7.47
C ASN A 38 8.26 7.92 6.93
N GLN A 39 7.81 6.88 7.63
CA GLN A 39 6.56 6.20 7.30
C GLN A 39 5.38 7.11 7.65
N ILE A 40 4.64 7.55 6.63
CA ILE A 40 3.46 8.41 6.79
C ILE A 40 2.14 7.63 6.72
N GLY A 41 2.16 6.39 6.22
CA GLY A 41 0.99 5.52 6.25
C GLY A 41 1.28 4.09 5.84
N GLN A 42 0.47 3.15 6.31
CA GLN A 42 0.57 1.74 5.97
C GLN A 42 -0.77 1.04 5.92
N ALA A 43 -0.83 -0.07 5.18
CA ALA A 43 -1.91 -1.03 5.25
C ALA A 43 -1.37 -2.44 4.95
N THR A 44 -1.84 -3.44 5.68
CA THR A 44 -1.36 -4.82 5.55
C THR A 44 -2.53 -5.79 5.46
N TYR A 45 -2.49 -6.69 4.47
CA TYR A 45 -3.55 -7.68 4.22
C TYR A 45 -2.96 -9.05 3.86
N PRO A 46 -3.61 -10.16 4.24
CA PRO A 46 -3.33 -11.47 3.65
C PRO A 46 -3.53 -11.44 2.13
N VAL A 47 -2.65 -12.10 1.38
CA VAL A 47 -2.74 -12.15 -0.09
C VAL A 47 -4.06 -12.80 -0.53
N THR A 48 -4.56 -13.77 0.22
CA THR A 48 -5.84 -14.45 -0.01
C THR A 48 -7.06 -13.54 0.12
N CYS A 49 -6.95 -12.38 0.79
CA CYS A 49 -8.03 -11.41 0.92
C CYS A 49 -8.05 -10.36 -0.20
N ILE A 50 -7.08 -10.39 -1.11
CA ILE A 50 -6.97 -9.40 -2.19
C ILE A 50 -8.10 -9.59 -3.20
N ARG A 51 -8.74 -8.47 -3.59
CA ARG A 51 -9.76 -8.43 -4.64
C ARG A 51 -9.22 -7.66 -5.84
N GLU A 52 -9.37 -8.23 -7.03
CA GLU A 52 -8.95 -7.60 -8.29
C GLU A 52 -9.73 -6.32 -8.62
N GLY A 53 -9.22 -5.55 -9.58
CA GLY A 53 -9.80 -4.31 -10.08
C GLY A 53 -9.32 -3.06 -9.33
N TYR A 54 -10.03 -1.95 -9.51
CA TYR A 54 -9.75 -0.71 -8.78
C TYR A 54 -10.26 -0.80 -7.34
N ARG A 55 -9.39 -0.51 -6.38
CA ARG A 55 -9.66 -0.58 -4.94
C ARG A 55 -9.05 0.61 -4.21
N SER A 56 -9.78 1.10 -3.22
CA SER A 56 -9.24 2.03 -2.24
C SER A 56 -8.62 1.23 -1.09
N ILE A 57 -7.40 1.59 -0.72
CA ILE A 57 -6.68 1.05 0.43
C ILE A 57 -6.64 2.15 1.49
N PRO A 58 -7.47 2.07 2.54
CA PRO A 58 -7.38 2.99 3.67
C PRO A 58 -6.04 2.82 4.36
N LEU A 59 -5.33 3.93 4.56
CA LEU A 59 -4.05 3.93 5.26
C LEU A 59 -4.27 4.09 6.77
N LYS A 60 -3.33 3.52 7.53
CA LYS A 60 -3.22 3.61 8.98
C LYS A 60 -1.87 4.20 9.36
N ASN A 61 -1.76 4.73 10.57
CA ASN A 61 -0.47 5.19 11.08
C ASN A 61 0.43 4.00 11.49
N ALA A 62 1.62 4.29 12.03
CA ALA A 62 2.56 3.28 12.49
C ALA A 62 2.03 2.37 13.62
N TYR A 63 1.04 2.84 14.38
CA TYR A 63 0.37 2.13 15.47
C TYR A 63 -0.88 1.38 15.00
N SER A 64 -1.15 1.33 13.69
CA SER A 64 -2.35 0.73 13.09
C SER A 64 -3.67 1.43 13.47
N GLU A 65 -3.60 2.69 13.86
CA GLU A 65 -4.75 3.55 14.07
C GLU A 65 -5.21 4.13 12.72
N GLU A 66 -6.51 4.35 12.58
CA GLU A 66 -7.12 4.78 11.33
C GLU A 66 -6.88 6.27 11.06
N PHE A 67 -6.61 6.60 9.79
CA PHE A 67 -6.72 7.98 9.31
C PHE A 67 -8.13 8.23 8.80
N GLU A 68 -8.69 9.41 9.11
CA GLU A 68 -10.05 9.77 8.67
C GLU A 68 -10.16 9.89 7.14
N ILE A 69 -9.12 10.44 6.49
CA ILE A 69 -9.14 10.80 5.06
C ILE A 69 -7.83 10.45 4.34
N SER A 70 -7.34 9.21 4.50
CA SER A 70 -6.11 8.75 3.83
C SER A 70 -6.31 7.42 3.13
N SER A 71 -6.09 7.39 1.81
CA SER A 71 -6.15 6.15 1.03
C SER A 71 -5.27 6.15 -0.20
N LEU A 72 -4.87 4.94 -0.63
CA LEU A 72 -4.27 4.71 -1.95
C LEU A 72 -5.31 4.14 -2.90
N LEU A 73 -5.43 4.74 -4.08
CA LEU A 73 -6.13 4.12 -5.20
C LEU A 73 -5.17 3.20 -5.95
N VAL A 74 -5.51 1.92 -6.01
CA VAL A 74 -4.72 0.91 -6.72
C VAL A 74 -5.57 0.09 -7.67
N HIS A 75 -4.94 -0.47 -8.69
CA HIS A 75 -5.56 -1.44 -9.58
C HIS A 75 -4.80 -2.76 -9.47
N MET A 76 -5.50 -3.81 -9.05
CA MET A 76 -4.92 -5.12 -8.77
C MET A 76 -5.36 -6.15 -9.81
N LYS A 77 -4.43 -7.03 -10.21
CA LYS A 77 -4.69 -8.18 -11.06
C LYS A 77 -3.96 -9.40 -10.49
N ILE A 78 -4.63 -10.53 -10.44
CA ILE A 78 -4.10 -11.82 -10.03
C ILE A 78 -4.06 -12.70 -11.28
N LYS A 79 -2.93 -13.36 -11.50
CA LYS A 79 -2.78 -14.35 -12.56
C LYS A 79 -2.34 -15.65 -11.91
N GLU A 80 -3.03 -16.73 -12.24
CA GLU A 80 -2.63 -18.09 -11.92
C GLU A 80 -1.51 -18.57 -12.85
#